data_AF-A0A3M7PKE9-F1
#
_entry.id   AF-A0A3M7PKE9-F1
#
_cell.length_a   1.000
_cell.length_b   1.000
_cell.length_c   1.000
_cell.angle_alpha   90.00
_cell.angle_beta   90.00
_cell.angle_gamma   90.00
#
_symmetry.space_group_name_H-M   'P 1'
#
loop_
_entity.id
_entity.type
_entity.pdbx_description
1 polymer ?
#
loop_
_entity_poly.entity_id
_entity_poly.type
_entity_poly.pdbx_seq_one_letter_code
_entity_poly.pdbx_strand_id
1 'polypeptide(L)'
;MHNFKQQIDRKRKKETDFCKEAKTLKELVIQEKNKLTKSGKDFILFDSGCEDEERILIVSTRENIEFLNSESVWYVDGTFEISPDIFKQLFTINVIKNNRNLPLVYCFLPNKQQKTYIKLFNNLKSKGISVIPVYIFSDFELAIMNSIRECFPGAQIGGCYFHLTSNLWKHVTNGLRKDHKNDKNFKIYFRYLKLIPLVPLKHTIFVFNELRERVKENSKKTNRLLI
;
A
#
# COMPACT_ATOMS: atom_id res chain seq x y z
N MET A 1 -4.92 -10.63 27.04
CA MET A 1 -5.08 -9.75 25.85
C MET A 1 -6.43 -10.08 25.22
N HIS A 2 -7.43 -9.20 25.36
CA HIS A 2 -8.79 -9.48 24.90
C HIS A 2 -8.84 -9.52 23.36
N ASN A 3 -9.43 -10.56 22.77
CA ASN A 3 -9.52 -10.73 21.32
C ASN A 3 -10.53 -9.73 20.72
N PHE A 4 -10.04 -8.67 20.10
CA PHE A 4 -10.86 -7.64 19.43
C PHE A 4 -11.82 -8.23 18.40
N LYS A 5 -11.41 -9.28 17.68
CA LYS A 5 -12.26 -9.98 16.70
C LYS A 5 -13.53 -10.52 17.37
N GLN A 6 -13.37 -11.20 18.51
CA GLN A 6 -14.50 -11.73 19.27
C GLN A 6 -15.44 -10.64 19.80
N GLN A 7 -14.91 -9.47 20.17
CA GLN A 7 -15.75 -8.35 20.60
C GLN A 7 -16.56 -7.75 19.44
N ILE A 8 -15.92 -7.58 18.28
CA ILE A 8 -16.57 -7.13 17.05
C ILE A 8 -17.66 -8.13 16.66
N ASP A 9 -17.36 -9.42 16.63
CA ASP A 9 -18.32 -10.47 16.28
C ASP A 9 -19.49 -10.54 17.26
N ARG A 10 -19.23 -10.43 18.57
CA ARG A 10 -20.28 -10.36 19.59
C ARG A 10 -21.18 -9.14 19.42
N LYS A 11 -20.61 -8.00 19.03
CA LYS A 11 -21.39 -6.78 18.78
C LYS A 11 -22.23 -6.92 17.52
N ARG A 12 -21.63 -7.44 16.43
CA ARG A 12 -22.34 -7.75 15.17
C ARG A 12 -23.51 -8.71 15.39
N LYS A 13 -23.35 -9.76 16.22
CA LYS A 13 -24.44 -10.70 16.56
C LYS A 13 -25.59 -10.08 17.34
N LYS A 14 -25.36 -8.96 18.04
CA LYS A 14 -26.42 -8.21 18.75
C LYS A 14 -27.17 -7.23 17.84
N GLU A 15 -26.58 -6.86 16.71
CA GLU A 15 -27.23 -6.06 15.68
C GLU A 15 -28.05 -7.00 14.77
N THR A 16 -29.37 -6.95 14.90
CA THR A 16 -30.32 -7.79 14.14
C THR A 16 -30.52 -7.34 12.69
N ASP A 17 -29.97 -6.18 12.33
CA ASP A 17 -30.20 -5.50 11.06
C ASP A 17 -28.90 -5.44 10.22
N PHE A 18 -28.12 -6.52 10.25
CA PHE A 18 -27.12 -6.78 9.21
C PHE A 18 -27.80 -7.54 8.08
N CYS A 19 -27.79 -6.98 6.86
CA CYS A 19 -28.24 -7.69 5.67
C CYS A 19 -27.45 -8.99 5.47
N LYS A 20 -28.03 -9.92 4.69
CA LYS A 20 -27.30 -11.12 4.24
C LYS A 20 -25.95 -10.70 3.63
N GLU A 21 -24.92 -11.47 3.94
CA GLU A 21 -23.59 -11.27 3.37
C GLU A 21 -23.67 -11.33 1.84
N ALA A 22 -23.22 -10.25 1.19
CA ALA A 22 -23.22 -10.16 -0.26
C ALA A 22 -22.17 -11.12 -0.83
N LYS A 23 -22.56 -11.91 -1.83
CA LYS A 23 -21.65 -12.84 -2.52
C LYS A 23 -21.04 -12.24 -3.78
N THR A 24 -21.62 -11.15 -4.27
CA THR A 24 -21.17 -10.43 -5.46
C THR A 24 -21.18 -8.91 -5.21
N LEU A 25 -20.44 -8.15 -6.03
CA LEU A 25 -20.44 -6.69 -5.97
C LEU A 25 -21.82 -6.08 -6.26
N LYS A 26 -22.64 -6.74 -7.08
CA LYS A 26 -24.00 -6.29 -7.43
C LYS A 26 -24.98 -6.46 -6.25
N GLU A 27 -24.81 -7.52 -5.48
CA GLU A 27 -25.63 -7.81 -4.28
C GLU A 27 -25.31 -6.89 -3.09
N LEU A 28 -24.17 -6.21 -3.11
CA LEU A 28 -23.77 -5.35 -1.99
C LEU A 28 -24.70 -4.13 -1.87
N VAL A 29 -25.54 -4.16 -0.85
CA VAL A 29 -26.40 -3.05 -0.45
C VAL A 29 -25.91 -2.46 0.87
N ILE A 30 -25.48 -1.20 0.84
CA ILE A 30 -25.07 -0.46 2.03
C ILE A 30 -26.28 0.30 2.56
N GLN A 31 -26.78 -0.11 3.73
CA GLN A 31 -27.89 0.58 4.40
C GLN A 31 -27.53 2.03 4.77
N GLU A 32 -28.48 2.95 4.68
CA GLU A 32 -28.26 4.39 4.94
C GLU A 32 -27.60 4.67 6.30
N LYS A 33 -28.00 3.97 7.36
CA LYS A 33 -27.38 4.12 8.70
C LYS A 33 -25.87 3.80 8.71
N ASN A 34 -25.41 2.93 7.81
CA ASN A 34 -24.00 2.52 7.69
C ASN A 34 -23.21 3.44 6.75
N LYS A 35 -23.89 4.37 6.07
CA LYS A 35 -23.24 5.41 5.27
C LYS A 35 -22.74 6.58 6.10
N LEU A 36 -23.14 6.64 7.37
CA LEU A 36 -22.83 7.71 8.31
C LEU A 36 -21.91 7.22 9.43
N THR A 37 -21.13 8.15 9.97
CA THR A 37 -20.41 8.00 11.24
C THR A 37 -21.39 7.99 12.41
N LYS A 38 -20.93 7.62 13.61
CA LYS A 38 -21.74 7.67 14.84
C LYS A 38 -22.21 9.09 15.22
N SER A 39 -21.55 10.13 14.71
CA SER A 39 -21.94 11.53 14.89
C SER A 39 -22.79 12.05 13.73
N GLY A 40 -23.23 11.19 12.80
CA GLY A 40 -24.13 11.54 11.71
C GLY A 40 -23.46 12.17 10.48
N LYS A 41 -22.13 12.22 10.42
CA LYS A 41 -21.39 12.73 9.25
C LYS A 41 -21.26 11.65 8.17
N ASP A 42 -21.22 12.04 6.90
CA ASP A 42 -20.94 11.14 5.77
C ASP A 42 -19.64 10.35 6.01
N PHE A 43 -19.72 9.04 5.77
CA PHE A 43 -18.60 8.10 5.92
C PHE A 43 -18.34 7.30 4.64
N ILE A 44 -19.35 7.11 3.80
CA ILE A 44 -19.18 6.60 2.43
C ILE A 44 -19.10 7.80 1.49
N LEU A 45 -17.87 8.16 1.11
CA LEU A 45 -17.59 9.34 0.30
C LEU A 45 -17.93 9.12 -1.18
N PHE A 46 -17.73 7.89 -1.65
CA PHE A 46 -18.04 7.47 -3.00
C PHE A 46 -18.37 5.98 -3.06
N ASP A 47 -19.37 5.65 -3.85
CA ASP A 47 -19.74 4.30 -4.25
C ASP A 47 -20.16 4.38 -5.72
N SER A 48 -19.46 3.66 -6.60
CA SER A 48 -19.81 3.69 -8.02
C SER A 48 -21.07 2.89 -8.38
N GLY A 49 -21.63 2.15 -7.42
CA GLY A 49 -22.95 1.52 -7.53
C GLY A 49 -22.94 0.08 -8.05
N CYS A 50 -24.10 -0.57 -7.96
CA CYS A 50 -24.27 -2.00 -8.25
C CYS A 50 -24.21 -2.36 -9.74
N GLU A 51 -24.39 -1.39 -10.63
CA GLU A 51 -24.29 -1.59 -12.09
C GLU A 51 -22.86 -1.46 -12.62
N ASP A 52 -21.90 -1.09 -11.76
CA ASP A 52 -20.50 -1.05 -12.09
C ASP A 52 -19.83 -2.41 -11.80
N GLU A 53 -19.48 -3.14 -12.84
CA GLU A 53 -18.77 -4.43 -12.72
C GLU A 53 -17.41 -4.28 -12.01
N GLU A 54 -16.82 -3.08 -12.08
CA GLU A 54 -15.59 -2.70 -11.38
C GLU A 54 -15.91 -1.70 -10.26
N ARG A 55 -16.95 -2.01 -9.47
CA ARG A 55 -17.40 -1.19 -8.34
C ARG A 55 -16.25 -0.85 -7.40
N ILE A 56 -16.12 0.44 -7.08
CA ILE A 56 -15.19 0.97 -6.08
C ILE A 56 -16.00 1.62 -4.97
N LEU A 57 -15.58 1.35 -3.73
CA LEU A 57 -16.12 2.00 -2.54
C LEU A 57 -15.01 2.80 -1.85
N ILE A 58 -15.26 4.07 -1.57
CA ILE A 58 -14.36 4.97 -0.83
C ILE A 58 -15.02 5.34 0.48
N VAL A 59 -14.35 4.98 1.58
CA VAL A 59 -14.77 5.25 2.95
C VAL A 59 -13.80 6.25 3.56
N SER A 60 -14.32 7.43 3.89
CA SER A 60 -13.59 8.54 4.50
C SER A 60 -14.57 9.61 4.96
N THR A 61 -14.09 10.63 5.68
CA THR A 61 -14.87 11.82 6.03
C THR A 61 -14.28 13.05 5.35
N ARG A 62 -15.02 14.16 5.31
CA ARG A 62 -14.52 15.43 4.76
C ARG A 62 -13.29 15.92 5.52
N GLU A 63 -13.29 15.78 6.85
CA GLU A 63 -12.15 16.17 7.69
C GLU A 63 -10.90 15.33 7.39
N ASN A 64 -11.07 14.05 7.08
CA ASN A 64 -9.95 13.20 6.67
C ASN A 64 -9.38 13.65 5.31
N ILE A 65 -10.23 14.07 4.36
CA ILE A 65 -9.79 14.61 3.07
C ILE A 65 -9.09 15.96 3.23
N GLU A 66 -9.63 16.85 4.05
CA GLU A 66 -9.00 18.13 4.41
C GLU A 66 -7.65 17.91 5.10
N PHE A 67 -7.58 16.94 6.02
CA PHE A 67 -6.32 16.62 6.69
C PHE A 67 -5.30 16.05 5.71
N LEU A 68 -5.72 15.16 4.79
CA LEU A 68 -4.87 14.65 3.73
C LEU A 68 -4.34 15.77 2.82
N ASN A 69 -5.16 16.77 2.49
CA ASN A 69 -4.75 17.95 1.73
C ASN A 69 -3.72 18.83 2.46
N SER A 70 -3.66 18.78 3.79
CA SER A 70 -2.68 19.55 4.58
C SER A 70 -1.30 18.89 4.67
N GLU A 71 -1.18 17.63 4.26
CA GLU A 71 0.04 16.83 4.42
C GLU A 71 0.80 16.70 3.10
N SER A 72 2.12 16.86 3.17
CA SER A 72 3.02 16.83 2.00
C SER A 72 3.47 15.42 1.61
N VAL A 73 3.27 14.44 2.49
CA VAL A 73 3.70 13.05 2.29
C VAL A 73 2.56 12.10 2.57
N TRP A 74 2.19 11.32 1.56
CA TRP A 74 1.18 10.28 1.67
C TRP A 74 1.82 8.90 1.58
N TYR A 75 1.19 7.92 2.24
CA TYR A 75 1.58 6.52 2.19
C TYR A 75 0.39 5.73 1.69
N VAL A 76 0.59 4.96 0.63
CA VAL A 76 -0.44 4.12 0.03
C VAL A 76 -0.04 2.66 0.11
N ASP A 77 -1.01 1.79 0.42
CA ASP A 77 -0.79 0.36 0.55
C ASP A 77 -2.06 -0.44 0.28
N GLY A 78 -1.91 -1.58 -0.39
CA GLY A 78 -2.98 -2.55 -0.65
C GLY A 78 -2.85 -3.76 0.25
N THR A 79 -3.90 -4.07 1.01
CA THR A 79 -3.95 -5.25 1.89
C THR A 79 -5.09 -6.20 1.51
N PHE A 80 -4.78 -7.50 1.48
CA PHE A 80 -5.66 -8.56 0.98
C PHE A 80 -6.36 -9.31 2.11
N GLU A 81 -5.63 -9.61 3.19
CA GLU A 81 -6.10 -10.51 4.26
C GLU A 81 -7.35 -10.00 4.99
N ILE A 82 -7.61 -8.70 4.92
CA ILE A 82 -8.72 -8.03 5.60
C ILE A 82 -9.81 -7.52 4.64
N SER A 83 -9.65 -7.74 3.33
CA SER A 83 -10.65 -7.37 2.33
C SER A 83 -11.82 -8.36 2.35
N PRO A 84 -13.08 -7.90 2.30
CA PRO A 84 -14.22 -8.78 2.01
C PRO A 84 -14.02 -9.52 0.69
N ASP A 85 -14.44 -10.78 0.61
CA ASP A 85 -14.18 -11.66 -0.55
C ASP A 85 -14.68 -11.12 -1.89
N ILE A 86 -15.73 -10.28 -1.86
CA ILE A 86 -16.28 -9.61 -3.05
C ILE A 86 -15.36 -8.54 -3.64
N PHE A 87 -14.37 -8.06 -2.87
CA PHE A 87 -13.35 -7.13 -3.32
C PHE A 87 -11.97 -7.79 -3.33
N LYS A 88 -11.14 -7.45 -4.31
CA LYS A 88 -9.81 -8.03 -4.42
C LYS A 88 -8.87 -7.52 -3.34
N GLN A 89 -9.02 -6.26 -2.92
CA GLN A 89 -8.16 -5.65 -1.91
C GLN A 89 -8.83 -4.48 -1.21
N LEU A 90 -8.37 -4.22 0.01
CA LEU A 90 -8.54 -2.95 0.69
C LEU A 90 -7.27 -2.12 0.46
N PHE A 91 -7.42 -1.01 -0.25
CA PHE A 91 -6.37 -0.03 -0.47
C PHE A 91 -6.53 1.12 0.51
N THR A 92 -5.43 1.62 1.08
CA THR A 92 -5.45 2.68 2.08
C THR A 92 -4.58 3.86 1.67
N ILE A 93 -5.00 5.06 2.07
CA ILE A 93 -4.16 6.28 2.00
C ILE A 93 -4.01 6.80 3.42
N ASN A 94 -2.75 6.88 3.84
CA ASN A 94 -2.35 7.15 5.20
C ASN A 94 -1.37 8.32 5.26
N VAL A 95 -1.30 8.97 6.41
CA VAL A 95 -0.30 9.98 6.74
C VAL A 95 0.41 9.60 8.03
N ILE A 96 1.68 10.00 8.18
CA ILE A 96 2.39 9.84 9.44
C ILE A 96 2.35 11.17 10.19
N LYS A 97 1.63 11.21 11.30
CA LYS A 97 1.56 12.38 12.18
C LYS A 97 2.04 12.00 13.58
N ASN A 98 2.95 12.77 14.16
CA ASN A 98 3.48 12.53 15.51
C ASN A 98 3.95 11.08 15.70
N ASN A 99 4.69 10.55 14.72
CA ASN A 99 5.19 9.17 14.66
C ASN A 99 4.12 8.08 14.70
N ARG A 100 2.87 8.40 14.33
CA ARG A 100 1.77 7.43 14.22
C ARG A 100 1.29 7.38 12.79
N ASN A 101 1.10 6.16 12.27
CA ASN A 101 0.46 5.95 11.00
C ASN A 101 -1.05 6.12 11.16
N LEU A 102 -1.63 7.10 10.46
CA LEU A 102 -3.04 7.43 10.51
C LEU A 102 -3.69 7.12 9.15
N PRO A 103 -4.50 6.06 9.06
CA PRO A 103 -5.29 5.81 7.87
C PRO A 103 -6.45 6.78 7.76
N LEU A 104 -6.50 7.52 6.65
CA LEU A 104 -7.49 8.57 6.42
C LEU A 104 -8.53 8.16 5.38
N VAL A 105 -8.12 7.37 4.39
CA VAL A 105 -9.00 6.89 3.31
C VAL A 105 -8.86 5.39 3.16
N TYR A 106 -10.00 4.72 3.12
CA TYR A 106 -10.12 3.28 2.89
C TYR A 106 -10.87 3.05 1.58
N CYS A 107 -10.31 2.24 0.69
CA CYS A 107 -10.83 2.04 -0.65
C CYS A 107 -10.95 0.55 -0.92
N PHE A 108 -12.17 0.05 -1.14
CA PHE A 108 -12.38 -1.33 -1.56
C PHE A 108 -12.32 -1.40 -3.08
N LEU A 109 -11.37 -2.15 -3.61
CA LEU A 109 -11.07 -2.21 -5.04
C LEU A 109 -11.35 -3.61 -5.62
N PRO A 110 -11.92 -3.69 -6.83
CA PRO A 110 -12.30 -4.95 -7.46
C PRO A 110 -11.10 -5.70 -8.04
N ASN A 111 -10.00 -5.01 -8.33
CA ASN A 111 -8.79 -5.58 -8.89
C ASN A 111 -7.55 -4.68 -8.62
N LYS A 112 -6.41 -5.04 -9.21
CA LYS A 112 -5.11 -4.34 -9.04
C LYS A 112 -4.63 -3.66 -10.34
N GLN A 113 -5.55 -3.34 -11.25
CA GLN A 113 -5.20 -2.77 -12.54
C GLN A 113 -4.96 -1.27 -12.43
N GLN A 114 -4.04 -0.74 -13.24
CA GLN A 114 -3.73 0.69 -13.29
C GLN A 114 -4.99 1.55 -13.50
N LYS A 115 -5.88 1.13 -14.41
CA LYS A 115 -7.15 1.83 -14.70
C LYS A 115 -8.05 2.00 -13.46
N THR A 116 -8.04 1.02 -12.56
CA THR A 116 -8.83 1.03 -11.33
C THR A 116 -8.24 2.01 -10.32
N TYR A 117 -6.92 2.09 -10.20
CA TYR A 117 -6.28 3.11 -9.37
C TYR A 117 -6.46 4.53 -9.94
N ILE A 118 -6.40 4.70 -11.27
CA ILE A 118 -6.71 5.99 -11.92
C ILE A 118 -8.15 6.41 -11.60
N LYS A 119 -9.12 5.49 -11.77
CA LYS A 119 -10.52 5.72 -11.41
C LYS A 119 -10.67 6.10 -9.93
N LEU A 120 -9.96 5.41 -9.03
CA LEU A 120 -9.93 5.75 -7.61
C LEU A 120 -9.42 7.19 -7.38
N PHE A 121 -8.24 7.53 -7.88
CA PHE A 121 -7.64 8.84 -7.64
C PHE A 121 -8.44 9.99 -8.25
N ASN A 122 -9.03 9.80 -9.43
CA ASN A 122 -9.92 10.79 -10.04
C ASN A 122 -11.19 11.01 -9.21
N ASN A 123 -11.77 9.95 -8.64
CA ASN A 123 -12.89 10.10 -7.72
C ASN A 123 -12.49 10.77 -6.41
N LEU A 124 -11.29 10.53 -5.87
CA LEU A 124 -10.83 11.25 -4.69
C LEU A 124 -10.64 12.75 -4.96
N LYS A 125 -10.12 13.11 -6.14
CA LYS A 125 -10.05 14.52 -6.57
C LYS A 125 -11.41 15.17 -6.67
N SER A 126 -12.39 14.50 -7.29
CA SER A 126 -13.76 15.03 -7.39
C SER A 126 -14.45 15.15 -6.02
N LYS A 127 -13.95 14.44 -4.99
CA LYS A 127 -14.42 14.50 -3.61
C LYS A 127 -13.64 15.44 -2.70
N GLY A 128 -12.73 16.24 -3.25
CA GLY A 128 -12.10 17.34 -2.51
C GLY A 128 -10.60 17.24 -2.33
N ILE A 129 -9.93 16.18 -2.84
CA ILE A 129 -8.47 16.22 -2.96
C ILE A 129 -8.09 17.30 -3.98
N SER A 130 -7.42 18.34 -3.51
CA SER A 130 -7.06 19.52 -4.31
C SER A 130 -5.57 19.81 -4.34
N VAL A 131 -4.78 19.09 -3.56
CA VAL A 131 -3.31 19.24 -3.53
C VAL A 131 -2.62 18.12 -4.29
N ILE A 132 -1.41 18.43 -4.74
CA ILE A 132 -0.44 17.43 -5.18
C ILE A 132 0.58 17.30 -4.03
N PRO A 133 0.64 16.16 -3.34
CA PRO A 133 1.65 15.96 -2.29
C PRO A 133 3.05 15.96 -2.90
N VAL A 134 4.05 16.31 -2.08
CA VAL A 134 5.46 16.29 -2.50
C VAL A 134 5.91 14.85 -2.72
N TYR A 135 5.52 13.94 -1.82
CA TYR A 135 5.83 12.52 -1.93
C TYR A 135 4.59 11.64 -1.77
N ILE A 136 4.51 10.60 -2.58
CA ILE A 136 3.61 9.47 -2.36
C ILE A 136 4.47 8.21 -2.26
N PHE A 137 4.49 7.62 -1.06
CA PHE A 137 5.15 6.35 -0.81
C PHE A 137 4.20 5.21 -1.14
N SER A 138 4.67 4.29 -1.98
CA SER A 138 3.94 3.08 -2.35
C SER A 138 4.83 1.86 -2.12
N ASP A 139 4.22 0.67 -2.13
CA ASP A 139 4.96 -0.51 -2.54
C ASP A 139 5.43 -0.38 -4.01
N PHE A 140 6.30 -1.27 -4.46
CA PHE A 140 6.88 -1.22 -5.81
C PHE A 140 5.93 -1.78 -6.89
N GLU A 141 4.61 -1.74 -6.68
CA GLU A 141 3.64 -2.19 -7.67
C GLU A 141 3.52 -1.20 -8.83
N LEU A 142 3.81 -1.68 -10.04
CA LEU A 142 3.85 -0.84 -11.24
C LEU A 142 2.52 -0.15 -11.55
N ALA A 143 1.39 -0.83 -11.32
CA ALA A 143 0.06 -0.26 -11.55
C ALA A 143 -0.23 0.94 -10.63
N ILE A 144 0.18 0.86 -9.35
CA ILE A 144 0.08 1.97 -8.41
C ILE A 144 1.02 3.10 -8.83
N MET A 145 2.29 2.81 -9.12
CA MET A 145 3.25 3.83 -9.52
C MET A 145 2.82 4.58 -10.79
N ASN A 146 2.33 3.88 -11.80
CA ASN A 146 1.88 4.52 -13.05
C ASN A 146 0.62 5.37 -12.84
N SER A 147 -0.35 4.89 -12.07
CA SER A 147 -1.54 5.69 -11.76
C SER A 147 -1.20 6.93 -10.93
N ILE A 148 -0.22 6.86 -10.02
CA ILE A 148 0.28 8.04 -9.32
C ILE A 148 0.91 9.04 -10.29
N ARG A 149 1.76 8.60 -11.23
CA ARG A 149 2.38 9.52 -12.22
C ARG A 149 1.33 10.22 -13.07
N GLU A 150 0.26 9.52 -13.42
CA GLU A 150 -0.83 10.07 -14.23
C GLU A 150 -1.72 11.03 -13.43
N CYS A 151 -2.12 10.65 -12.22
CA CYS A 151 -3.04 11.44 -11.42
C CYS A 151 -2.34 12.54 -10.60
N PHE A 152 -1.07 12.41 -10.27
CA PHE A 152 -0.32 13.37 -9.45
C PHE A 152 1.05 13.66 -10.09
N PRO A 153 1.11 14.27 -11.28
CA PRO A 153 2.35 14.41 -12.06
C PRO A 153 3.45 15.24 -11.37
N GLY A 154 3.12 16.04 -10.35
CA GLY A 154 4.09 16.77 -9.53
C GLY A 154 4.59 16.02 -8.29
N ALA A 155 3.99 14.87 -7.95
CA ALA A 155 4.39 14.09 -6.79
C ALA A 155 5.59 13.19 -7.11
N GLN A 156 6.56 13.16 -6.21
CA GLN A 156 7.64 12.18 -6.26
C GLN A 156 7.18 10.85 -5.68
N ILE A 157 7.56 9.74 -6.32
CA ILE A 157 7.20 8.40 -5.85
C ILE A 157 8.33 7.86 -4.97
N GLY A 158 8.00 7.61 -3.71
CA GLY A 158 8.88 6.94 -2.75
C GLY A 158 8.63 5.44 -2.72
N GLY A 159 9.69 4.64 -2.68
CA GLY A 159 9.58 3.20 -2.47
C GLY A 159 9.58 2.84 -0.97
N CYS A 160 8.70 1.93 -0.55
CA CYS A 160 8.68 1.47 0.82
C CYS A 160 9.91 0.60 1.16
N TYR A 161 10.76 1.08 2.09
CA TYR A 161 11.96 0.37 2.55
C TYR A 161 11.67 -1.03 3.12
N PHE A 162 10.59 -1.16 3.88
CA PHE A 162 10.18 -2.46 4.43
C PHE A 162 9.92 -3.48 3.30
N HIS A 163 9.15 -3.09 2.29
CA HIS A 163 8.87 -3.93 1.13
C HIS A 163 10.13 -4.25 0.32
N LEU A 164 11.03 -3.28 0.14
CA LEU A 164 12.32 -3.52 -0.51
C LEU A 164 13.12 -4.60 0.22
N THR A 165 13.32 -4.45 1.52
CA THR A 165 14.13 -5.41 2.30
C THR A 165 13.47 -6.80 2.41
N SER A 166 12.14 -6.84 2.49
CA SER A 166 11.36 -8.08 2.45
C SER A 166 11.52 -8.79 1.10
N ASN A 167 11.42 -8.06 -0.01
CA ASN A 167 11.60 -8.63 -1.35
C ASN A 167 13.03 -9.09 -1.61
N LEU A 168 14.03 -8.34 -1.14
CA LEU A 168 15.44 -8.78 -1.16
C LEU A 168 15.62 -10.10 -0.40
N TRP A 169 14.98 -10.25 0.76
CA TRP A 169 15.04 -11.49 1.53
C TRP A 169 14.34 -12.65 0.83
N LYS A 170 13.17 -12.42 0.21
CA LYS A 170 12.48 -13.44 -0.61
C LYS A 170 13.39 -13.96 -1.73
N HIS A 171 14.15 -13.07 -2.37
CA HIS A 171 15.12 -13.48 -3.39
C HIS A 171 16.21 -14.38 -2.80
N VAL A 172 16.72 -14.05 -1.60
CA VAL A 172 17.68 -14.91 -0.89
C VAL A 172 17.09 -16.29 -0.59
N THR A 173 15.83 -16.36 -0.16
CA THR A 173 15.18 -17.64 0.14
C THR A 173 14.93 -18.50 -1.11
N ASN A 174 14.85 -17.89 -2.29
CA ASN A 174 14.55 -18.54 -3.57
C ASN A 174 15.80 -19.05 -4.32
N GLY A 175 16.83 -19.50 -3.60
CA GLY A 175 17.99 -20.16 -4.22
C GLY A 175 19.33 -19.84 -3.57
N LEU A 176 19.44 -18.72 -2.86
CA LEU A 176 20.69 -18.24 -2.28
C LEU A 176 20.78 -18.48 -0.76
N ARG A 177 19.88 -19.29 -0.19
CA ARG A 177 19.81 -19.51 1.27
C ARG A 177 21.06 -20.20 1.82
N LYS A 178 21.66 -21.11 1.04
CA LYS A 178 22.92 -21.79 1.40
C LYS A 178 24.09 -20.80 1.39
N ASP A 179 24.17 -19.94 0.37
CA ASP A 179 25.21 -18.92 0.27
C ASP A 179 25.07 -17.89 1.40
N HIS A 180 23.86 -17.39 1.64
CA HIS A 180 23.59 -16.54 2.79
C HIS A 180 23.93 -17.21 4.12
N LYS A 181 23.79 -18.52 4.28
CA LYS A 181 24.15 -19.22 5.52
C LYS A 181 25.66 -19.34 5.69
N ASN A 182 26.35 -19.74 4.63
CA ASN A 182 27.72 -20.27 4.69
C ASN A 182 28.80 -19.26 4.23
N ASP A 183 28.44 -18.24 3.45
CA ASP A 183 29.38 -17.23 2.96
C ASP A 183 29.28 -15.93 3.78
N LYS A 184 30.38 -15.58 4.45
CA LYS A 184 30.49 -14.33 5.23
C LYS A 184 30.41 -13.09 4.33
N ASN A 185 31.04 -13.12 3.14
CA ASN A 185 31.03 -12.00 2.20
C ASN A 185 29.62 -11.78 1.66
N PHE A 186 28.90 -12.85 1.33
CA PHE A 186 27.49 -12.75 0.94
C PHE A 186 26.65 -12.03 1.99
N LYS A 187 26.77 -12.40 3.28
CA LYS A 187 26.05 -11.73 4.38
C LYS A 187 26.37 -10.23 4.46
N ILE A 188 27.65 -9.88 4.32
CA ILE A 188 28.10 -8.48 4.37
C ILE A 188 27.52 -7.70 3.19
N TYR A 189 27.64 -8.20 1.97
CA TYR A 189 27.13 -7.54 0.78
C TYR A 189 25.61 -7.45 0.75
N PHE A 190 24.90 -8.48 1.24
CA PHE A 190 23.46 -8.42 1.42
C PHE A 190 23.03 -7.32 2.41
N ARG A 191 23.79 -7.12 3.50
CA ARG A 191 23.55 -6.00 4.42
C ARG A 191 23.82 -4.66 3.75
N TYR A 192 24.91 -4.52 2.99
CA TYR A 192 25.20 -3.28 2.27
C TYR A 192 24.15 -2.94 1.23
N LEU A 193 23.67 -3.94 0.46
CA LEU A 193 22.60 -3.76 -0.51
C LEU A 193 21.34 -3.17 0.13
N LYS A 194 20.97 -3.63 1.33
CA LYS A 194 19.86 -3.06 2.11
C LYS A 194 20.11 -1.64 2.57
N LEU A 195 21.35 -1.18 2.71
CA LEU A 195 21.67 0.17 3.18
C LEU A 195 21.77 1.20 2.06
N ILE A 196 21.84 0.77 0.79
CA ILE A 196 21.93 1.67 -0.37
C ILE A 196 20.84 2.75 -0.39
N PRO A 197 19.56 2.48 -0.07
CA PRO A 197 18.52 3.52 -0.02
C PRO A 197 18.76 4.61 1.03
N LEU A 198 19.65 4.37 2.00
CA LEU A 198 20.01 5.32 3.05
C LEU A 198 21.24 6.17 2.67
N VAL A 199 21.87 5.88 1.54
CA VAL A 199 22.97 6.67 0.97
C VAL A 199 22.38 7.93 0.37
N PRO A 200 23.00 9.12 0.55
CA PRO A 200 22.56 10.34 -0.12
C PRO A 200 22.38 10.14 -1.62
N LEU A 201 21.29 10.64 -2.20
CA LEU A 201 20.88 10.34 -3.57
C LEU A 201 21.99 10.54 -4.61
N LYS A 202 22.81 11.59 -4.44
CA LYS A 202 23.97 11.92 -5.29
C LYS A 202 25.06 10.84 -5.32
N HIS A 203 25.10 9.95 -4.34
CA HIS A 203 26.09 8.88 -4.21
C HIS A 203 25.49 7.49 -4.42
N THR A 204 24.17 7.34 -4.50
CA THR A 204 23.49 6.05 -4.57
C THR A 204 24.00 5.18 -5.74
N ILE A 205 24.10 5.76 -6.94
CA ILE A 205 24.59 5.04 -8.13
C ILE A 205 26.06 4.65 -8.00
N PHE A 206 26.90 5.55 -7.49
CA PHE A 206 28.31 5.28 -7.25
C PHE A 206 28.50 4.13 -6.26
N VAL A 207 27.86 4.20 -5.09
CA VAL A 207 27.94 3.16 -4.05
C VAL A 207 27.38 1.82 -4.55
N PHE A 208 26.30 1.84 -5.33
CA PHE A 208 25.76 0.62 -5.94
C PHE A 208 26.75 -0.04 -6.90
N ASN A 209 27.39 0.75 -7.77
CA ASN A 209 28.39 0.25 -8.72
C ASN A 209 29.65 -0.27 -8.00
N GLU A 210 30.15 0.44 -7.00
CA GLU A 210 31.25 -0.01 -6.15
C GLU A 210 30.93 -1.36 -5.47
N LEU A 211 29.72 -1.49 -4.91
CA LEU A 211 29.29 -2.75 -4.30
C LEU A 211 29.23 -3.88 -5.34
N ARG A 212 28.71 -3.60 -6.54
CA ARG A 212 28.61 -4.56 -7.63
C ARG A 212 29.98 -5.08 -8.07
N GLU A 213 30.97 -4.21 -8.21
CA GLU A 213 32.32 -4.63 -8.62
C GLU A 213 33.00 -5.46 -7.52
N ARG A 214 32.89 -5.08 -6.25
CA ARG A 214 33.41 -5.86 -5.12
C ARG A 214 32.81 -7.25 -5.01
N VAL A 215 31.52 -7.40 -5.34
CA VAL A 215 30.86 -8.71 -5.41
C VAL A 215 31.48 -9.56 -6.52
N LYS A 216 31.64 -9.01 -7.74
CA LYS A 216 32.25 -9.73 -8.88
C LYS A 216 33.68 -10.18 -8.60
N GLU A 217 34.50 -9.32 -8.01
CA GLU A 217 35.89 -9.66 -7.67
C GLU A 217 35.97 -10.82 -6.68
N ASN A 218 35.09 -10.84 -5.67
CA ASN A 218 35.03 -11.93 -4.71
C ASN A 218 34.46 -13.22 -5.30
N SER A 219 33.47 -13.14 -6.19
CA SER A 219 32.95 -14.28 -6.97
C SER A 219 34.03 -14.92 -7.85
N LYS A 220 34.86 -14.11 -8.52
CA LYS A 220 36.01 -14.60 -9.30
C LYS A 220 37.05 -15.30 -8.43
N LYS A 221 37.31 -14.79 -7.22
CA LYS A 221 38.21 -15.43 -6.24
C LYS A 221 37.67 -16.75 -5.66
N THR A 222 36.37 -17.01 -5.77
CA THR A 222 35.70 -18.19 -5.20
C THR A 222 35.19 -19.18 -6.26
N ASN A 223 35.49 -18.97 -7.54
CA ASN A 223 35.04 -19.82 -8.66
C ASN A 223 33.51 -20.04 -8.70
N ARG A 224 32.73 -19.05 -8.23
CA ARG A 224 31.26 -19.10 -8.24
C ARG A 224 30.72 -17.88 -8.98
N LEU A 225 30.12 -18.12 -10.15
CA LEU A 225 29.34 -17.13 -10.88
C LEU A 225 28.04 -16.84 -10.10
N LEU A 226 27.96 -15.64 -9.52
CA LEU A 226 26.71 -15.03 -9.08
C LEU A 226 26.54 -13.76 -9.92
N ILE A 227 25.89 -13.95 -11.07
CA ILE A 227 24.97 -13.08 -11.84
C ILE A 227 24.76 -13.81 -13.17
#